data_AF-A0A6V7IS99-F1
#
_entry.id   AF-A0A6V7IS99-F1
#
_cell.length_a   1.000
_cell.length_b   1.000
_cell.length_c   1.000
_cell.angle_alpha   90.00
_cell.angle_beta   90.00
_cell.angle_gamma   90.00
#
_symmetry.space_group_name_H-M   'P 1'
#
loop_
_entity.id
_entity.type
_entity.pdbx_description
1 polymer ?
#
loop_
_entity_poly.entity_id
_entity_poly.type
_entity_poly.pdbx_seq_one_letter_code
_entity_poly.pdbx_strand_id
1 'polypeptide(L)' 'IKLWIFPEGTRHNDGEIHPFKKGAFHVAINSQLPILPVVFSSYYFLDKNEKRFDP' A
#
# COMPACT_ATOMS: atom_id res chain seq x y z
N ILE A 1 0.40 7.96 -19.12
CA ILE A 1 0.99 6.90 -18.26
C ILE A 1 0.35 7.02 -16.88
N LYS A 2 0.02 5.90 -16.22
CA LYS A 2 -0.51 5.87 -14.84
C LYS A 2 0.49 5.10 -13.97
N LEU A 3 0.90 5.66 -12.84
CA LEU A 3 1.92 5.11 -11.95
C LEU A 3 1.30 4.77 -10.59
N TRP A 4 1.55 3.55 -10.13
CA TRP A 4 1.11 3.07 -8.82
C TRP A 4 2.33 2.82 -7.95
N ILE A 5 2.34 3.36 -6.74
CA ILE A 5 3.45 3.20 -5.79
C ILE A 5 2.87 2.90 -4.42
N PHE A 6 3.42 1.89 -3.76
CA PHE A 6 3.22 1.63 -2.34
C PHE A 6 4.35 2.32 -1.57
N PRO A 7 4.11 3.47 -0.92
CA PRO A 7 5.17 4.31 -0.37
C PRO A 7 5.92 3.66 0.81
N GLU A 8 5.34 2.65 1.46
CA GLU A 8 5.96 1.82 2.48
C GLU A 8 7.11 0.95 1.94
N GLY A 9 6.99 0.49 0.68
CA GLY A 9 8.00 -0.28 -0.03
C GLY A 9 8.05 -1.78 0.29
N THR A 10 7.33 -2.25 1.31
CA THR A 10 7.14 -3.67 1.64
C THR A 10 5.72 -3.90 2.17
N ARG A 11 5.23 -5.14 2.08
CA ARG A 11 3.92 -5.53 2.63
C ARG A 11 4.08 -5.90 4.09
N HIS A 12 3.29 -5.30 4.97
CA HIS A 12 3.13 -5.71 6.37
C HIS A 12 1.69 -6.17 6.62
N ASN A 13 1.54 -7.21 7.44
CA ASN A 13 0.25 -7.82 7.78
C ASN A 13 -0.04 -7.73 9.28
N ASP A 14 0.48 -6.69 9.94
CA ASP A 14 0.26 -6.40 11.36
C ASP A 14 -0.92 -5.43 11.60
N GLY A 15 -1.53 -4.92 10.53
CA GLY A 15 -2.71 -4.05 10.61
C GLY A 15 -2.37 -2.57 10.78
N GLU A 16 -1.10 -2.22 10.80
CA GLU A 16 -0.62 -0.85 10.98
C GLU A 16 -0.02 -0.27 9.70
N ILE A 17 -0.05 1.06 9.56
CA ILE A 17 0.61 1.76 8.46
C ILE A 17 2.02 2.14 8.90
N HIS A 18 3.03 1.56 8.24
CA HIS A 18 4.43 1.88 8.55
C HIS A 18 4.89 3.18 7.86
N PRO A 19 6.04 3.75 8.29
CA PRO A 19 6.55 4.98 7.74
C PRO A 19 6.76 4.94 6.22
N PHE A 20 6.33 6.00 5.55
CA PHE A 20 6.49 6.13 4.11
C PHE A 20 7.92 6.53 3.72
N LYS A 21 8.43 5.88 2.67
CA LYS A 21 9.67 6.27 2.01
C LYS A 21 9.42 7.52 1.16
N LYS A 22 10.39 8.44 1.16
CA LYS A 22 10.29 9.73 0.46
C LYS A 22 10.29 9.62 -1.06
N GLY A 23 10.82 8.54 -1.63
CA GLY A 23 11.07 8.41 -3.08
C GLY A 23 9.83 8.63 -3.94
N ALA A 24 8.67 8.08 -3.53
CA ALA A 24 7.41 8.25 -4.24
C ALA A 24 7.01 9.73 -4.38
N PHE A 25 7.20 10.50 -3.30
CA PHE A 25 6.84 11.92 -3.23
C PHE A 25 7.83 12.79 -4.01
N HIS A 26 9.12 12.45 -3.99
CA HIS A 26 10.11 13.13 -4.84
C HIS A 26 9.77 12.99 -6.33
N VAL A 27 9.33 11.80 -6.77
CA VAL A 27 8.90 11.59 -8.17
C VAL A 27 7.67 12.44 -8.50
N ALA A 28 6.66 12.46 -7.63
CA ALA A 28 5.46 13.27 -7.85
C ALA A 28 5.76 14.78 -7.94
N ILE A 29 6.60 15.30 -7.05
CA ILE A 29 7.04 16.70 -7.05
C ILE A 29 7.83 17.01 -8.32
N ASN A 30 8.84 16.21 -8.65
CA ASN A 30 9.70 16.46 -9.81
C ASN A 30 8.93 16.40 -11.14
N SER A 31 7.93 15.54 -11.23
CA SER A 31 7.09 15.39 -12.42
C SER A 31 5.83 16.27 -12.42
N GLN A 32 5.59 17.04 -11.35
CA GLN A 32 4.38 17.86 -11.17
C GLN A 32 3.08 17.05 -11.38
N LEU A 33 3.08 15.81 -10.88
CA LEU A 33 1.94 14.91 -11.02
C LEU A 33 1.05 14.96 -9.76
N PRO A 34 -0.29 14.96 -9.92
CA PRO A 34 -1.20 14.85 -8.79
C PRO A 34 -1.12 13.46 -8.15
N ILE A 35 -1.26 13.41 -6.82
CA ILE A 35 -1.28 12.16 -6.05
C ILE A 35 -2.72 11.82 -5.70
N LEU A 36 -3.15 10.61 -6.01
CA LEU A 36 -4.42 10.05 -5.55
C LEU A 36 -4.14 9.05 -4.42
N PRO A 37 -4.50 9.34 -3.16
CA PRO A 37 -4.33 8.39 -2.06
C PRO A 37 -5.36 7.24 -2.18
N VAL A 38 -4.87 6.01 -2.03
CA VAL A 38 -5.70 4.80 -2.01
C VAL A 38 -5.29 3.98 -0.79
N VAL A 39 -6.27 3.53 -0.02
CA VAL A 39 -6.07 2.71 1.19
C VAL A 39 -6.56 1.29 0.91
N PHE A 40 -5.76 0.30 1.32
CA PHE A 40 -6.11 -1.11 1.24
C PHE A 40 -6.21 -1.68 2.67
N SER A 41 -7.23 -2.49 2.91
CA SER A 41 -7.37 -3.27 4.15
C SER A 41 -7.09 -4.74 3.88
N SER A 42 -6.73 -5.48 4.93
CA SER A 42 -6.66 -6.93 4.88
C SER A 42 -8.03 -7.54 4.56
N TYR A 43 -8.01 -8.69 3.89
CA TYR A 43 -9.23 -9.46 3.64
C TYR A 43 -9.67 -10.15 4.92
N TYR A 44 -10.86 -9.80 5.43
CA TYR A 44 -11.42 -10.39 6.64
C TYR A 44 -11.77 -11.88 6.48
N PHE A 45 -12.00 -12.32 5.24
CA PHE A 45 -12.39 -13.68 4.89
C PHE A 45 -11.19 -14.60 4.57
N LEU A 46 -9.96 -14.08 4.62
CA LEU A 46 -8.74 -14.89 4.42
C LEU A 46 -7.94 -14.94 5.71
N ASP A 47 -7.93 -16.11 6.34
CA ASP A 47 -7.05 -16.40 7.47
C ASP A 47 -5.70 -16.93 6.95
N LYS A 48 -4.65 -16.14 7.14
CA LYS A 48 -3.28 -16.50 6.72
C LYS A 48 -2.70 -17.63 7.56
N ASN A 49 -3.01 -17.69 8.86
CA ASN A 49 -2.43 -18.65 9.79
C ASN A 49 -3.07 -20.03 9.60
N GLU A 50 -4.39 -20.07 9.54
CA GLU A 50 -5.17 -21.29 9.33
C GLU A 50 -5.24 -21.71 7.84
N LYS A 51 -4.72 -20.87 6.93
CA LYS A 51 -4.83 -21.03 5.47
C LYS A 51 -6.28 -21.29 5.03
N ARG A 52 -7.22 -20.61 5.70
CA ARG A 52 -8.66 -20.83 5.56
C ARG A 52 -9.30 -19.66 4.81
N PHE A 53 -10.17 -19.99 3.86
CA PHE A 53 -11.02 -19.04 3.16
C PHE A 53 -12.46 -19.23 3.64
N ASP A 54 -13.11 -18.13 4.05
CA ASP A 54 -14.49 -18.12 4.54
C ASP A 54 -15.39 -17.42 3.50
N PRO A 55 -16.08 -18.16 2.62
CA PRO A 55 -16.80 -17.62 1.47
C PRO A 55 -18.02 -16.76 1.82
#